data_AF-A0A5P8NCA3-F1
#
_entry.id   AF-A0A5P8NCA3-F1
#
_cell.length_a   1.000
_cell.length_b   1.000
_cell.length_c   1.000
_cell.angle_alpha   90.00
_cell.angle_beta   90.00
_cell.angle_gamma   90.00
#
_symmetry.space_group_name_H-M   'P 1'
#
loop_
_entity.id
_entity.type
_entity.pdbx_description
1 polymer ?
#
loop_
_entity_poly.entity_id
_entity_poly.type
_entity_poly.pdbx_seq_one_letter_code
_entity_poly.pdbx_strand_id
1 'polypeptide(L)'
;MKVKIYGNEENSTQLLNKVQAVLEELGLIDFIKVETTMDQKLKEELNITKEPALIIEEEEIDFKDTIFEGIIPEDSELKSMFISIIGGGDSAGGCAPEGCGSGCSC
;
A
#
# COMPACT_ATOMS: atom_id res chain seq x y z
N MET A 1 -8.27 -7.24 -1.21
CA MET A 1 -7.76 -5.87 -0.98
C MET A 1 -7.85 -5.06 -2.27
N LYS A 2 -8.17 -3.77 -2.19
CA LYS A 2 -8.28 -2.86 -3.32
C LYS A 2 -7.38 -1.66 -3.09
N VAL A 3 -6.63 -1.24 -4.10
CA VAL A 3 -5.86 0.01 -4.09
C VAL A 3 -6.56 0.96 -5.05
N LYS A 4 -6.99 2.11 -4.53
CA LYS A 4 -7.60 3.18 -5.31
C LYS A 4 -6.62 4.33 -5.42
N ILE A 5 -6.44 4.84 -6.63
CA ILE A 5 -5.63 6.04 -6.86
C ILE A 5 -6.58 7.19 -7.15
N TYR A 6 -6.57 8.20 -6.29
CA TYR A 6 -7.35 9.40 -6.47
C TYR A 6 -6.58 10.40 -7.33
N GLY A 7 -7.19 10.75 -8.46
CA GLY A 7 -6.65 11.71 -9.44
C GLY A 7 -6.80 11.21 -10.88
N ASN A 8 -6.72 12.14 -11.83
CA ASN A 8 -6.86 11.89 -13.27
C ASN A 8 -5.78 12.59 -14.09
N GLU A 9 -4.70 13.00 -13.44
CA GLU A 9 -3.58 13.64 -14.10
C GLU A 9 -2.54 12.61 -14.53
N GLU A 10 -1.58 13.03 -15.36
CA GLU A 10 -0.44 12.20 -15.78
C GLU A 10 0.28 11.56 -14.59
N ASN A 11 0.41 12.31 -13.49
CA ASN A 11 1.00 11.83 -12.24
C ASN A 11 0.23 10.64 -11.61
N SER A 12 -1.10 10.64 -11.71
CA SER A 12 -1.94 9.54 -11.20
C SER A 12 -1.74 8.26 -12.02
N THR A 13 -1.59 8.43 -13.34
CA THR A 13 -1.30 7.33 -14.26
C THR A 13 0.10 6.76 -14.04
N GLN A 14 1.09 7.61 -13.79
CA GLN A 14 2.45 7.18 -13.43
C GLN A 14 2.46 6.39 -12.12
N LEU A 15 1.76 6.88 -11.10
CA LEU A 15 1.62 6.19 -9.82
C LEU A 15 0.95 4.82 -10.01
N LEU A 16 -0.13 4.75 -10.81
CA LEU A 16 -0.82 3.49 -11.10
C LEU A 16 0.09 2.48 -11.77
N ASN A 17 0.84 2.88 -12.80
CA ASN A 17 1.76 1.98 -13.49
C ASN A 17 2.86 1.47 -12.54
N LYS A 18 3.40 2.33 -11.67
CA LYS A 18 4.37 1.94 -10.65
C LYS A 18 3.81 0.92 -9.67
N VAL A 19 2.62 1.20 -9.12
CA VAL A 19 1.94 0.29 -8.19
C VAL A 19 1.66 -1.06 -8.86
N GLN A 20 1.15 -1.07 -10.09
CA GLN A 20 0.90 -2.31 -10.82
C GLN A 20 2.20 -3.08 -11.10
N ALA A 21 3.26 -2.41 -11.54
CA ALA A 21 4.56 -3.06 -11.77
C ALA A 21 5.12 -3.67 -10.49
N VAL A 22 5.02 -2.97 -9.36
CA VAL A 22 5.43 -3.47 -8.04
C VAL A 22 4.60 -4.69 -7.63
N LEU A 23 3.28 -4.62 -7.78
CA LEU A 23 2.39 -5.74 -7.44
C LEU A 23 2.62 -6.95 -8.34
N GLU A 24 2.87 -6.75 -9.63
CA GLU A 24 3.22 -7.81 -10.58
C GLU A 24 4.56 -8.46 -10.20
N GLU A 25 5.58 -7.67 -9.87
CA GLU A 25 6.89 -8.16 -9.44
C GLU A 25 6.80 -8.98 -8.13
N LEU A 26 5.92 -8.56 -7.21
CA LEU A 26 5.65 -9.28 -5.96
C LEU A 26 4.69 -10.46 -6.14
N GLY A 27 4.07 -10.64 -7.31
CA GLY A 27 3.05 -11.68 -7.54
C GLY A 27 1.74 -11.45 -6.79
N LEU A 28 1.45 -10.20 -6.41
CA LEU A 28 0.28 -9.80 -5.61
C LEU A 28 -0.89 -9.29 -6.46
N ILE A 29 -0.73 -9.23 -7.78
CA ILE A 29 -1.72 -8.66 -8.70
C ILE A 29 -3.06 -9.42 -8.72
N ASP A 30 -3.06 -10.72 -8.36
CA ASP A 30 -4.27 -11.52 -8.18
C ASP A 30 -5.00 -11.25 -6.85
N PHE A 31 -4.28 -10.71 -5.84
CA PHE A 31 -4.82 -10.46 -4.49
C PHE A 31 -5.23 -8.99 -4.28
N ILE A 32 -4.52 -8.08 -4.95
CA ILE A 32 -4.69 -6.64 -4.84
C ILE A 32 -5.19 -6.08 -6.16
N LYS A 33 -6.41 -5.55 -6.16
CA LYS A 33 -6.99 -4.91 -7.34
C LYS A 33 -6.69 -3.41 -7.32
N VAL A 34 -6.02 -2.91 -8.36
CA VAL A 34 -5.68 -1.47 -8.50
C VAL A 34 -6.66 -0.80 -9.46
N GLU A 35 -7.25 0.32 -9.06
CA GLU A 35 -8.12 1.14 -9.91
C GLU A 35 -7.93 2.64 -9.63
N THR A 36 -8.23 3.49 -10.62
CA THR A 36 -8.27 4.95 -10.43
C THR A 36 -9.69 5.39 -10.12
N THR A 37 -9.82 6.39 -9.25
CA THR A 37 -11.11 6.98 -8.88
C THR A 37 -11.01 8.51 -8.78
N MET A 38 -12.14 9.18 -8.98
CA MET A 38 -12.31 10.61 -8.73
C MET A 38 -13.52 10.87 -7.83
N ASP A 39 -13.89 9.89 -7.01
CA ASP A 39 -15.07 9.96 -6.19
C ASP A 39 -14.92 11.05 -5.11
N GLN A 40 -15.69 12.13 -5.24
CA GLN A 40 -15.60 13.28 -4.34
C GLN A 40 -15.93 12.91 -2.90
N LYS A 41 -16.82 11.95 -2.68
CA LYS A 41 -17.14 11.46 -1.34
C LYS A 41 -15.93 10.85 -0.67
N LEU A 42 -15.12 10.13 -1.44
CA LEU A 42 -13.94 9.43 -0.94
C LEU A 42 -12.81 10.43 -0.65
N LYS A 43 -12.71 11.50 -1.46
CA LYS A 43 -11.87 12.67 -1.16
C LYS A 43 -12.26 13.34 0.16
N GLU A 44 -13.54 13.58 0.39
CA GLU A 44 -14.04 14.23 1.61
C GLU A 44 -13.93 13.32 2.84
N GLU A 45 -14.24 12.04 2.70
CA GLU A 45 -14.17 11.03 3.77
C GLU A 45 -12.74 10.84 4.26
N LEU A 46 -11.77 10.81 3.34
CA LEU A 46 -10.35 10.65 3.64
C LEU A 46 -9.59 11.98 3.74
N ASN A 47 -10.28 13.10 3.66
CA ASN A 47 -9.72 14.45 3.76
C ASN A 47 -8.54 14.72 2.80
N ILE A 48 -8.61 14.19 1.57
CA ILE A 48 -7.56 14.29 0.56
C ILE A 48 -7.48 15.73 0.03
N THR A 49 -6.32 16.35 0.21
CA THR A 49 -6.01 17.73 -0.16
C THR A 49 -5.09 17.85 -1.38
N LYS A 50 -4.30 16.82 -1.69
CA LYS A 50 -3.34 16.82 -2.82
C LYS A 50 -3.52 15.62 -3.73
N GLU A 51 -3.18 15.82 -5.00
CA GLU A 51 -3.25 14.81 -6.06
C GLU A 51 -1.84 14.57 -6.64
N PRO A 52 -1.48 13.32 -7.01
CA PRO A 52 -2.24 12.08 -6.85
C PRO A 52 -2.24 11.58 -5.40
N ALA A 53 -3.27 10.81 -5.00
CA ALA A 53 -3.30 10.14 -3.71
C ALA A 53 -3.50 8.62 -3.84
N LEU A 54 -2.78 7.84 -3.03
CA LEU A 54 -2.87 6.38 -2.97
C LEU A 54 -3.71 5.97 -1.77
N ILE A 55 -4.75 5.20 -2.03
CA ILE A 55 -5.75 4.80 -1.06
C ILE A 55 -5.82 3.29 -1.04
N ILE A 56 -5.87 2.69 0.14
CA ILE A 56 -6.07 1.26 0.31
C ILE A 56 -7.45 1.05 0.90
N GLU A 57 -8.22 0.15 0.28
CA GLU A 57 -9.56 -0.25 0.66
C GLU A 57 -9.57 -1.75 0.95
N GLU A 58 -9.95 -2.13 2.17
CA GLU A 58 -10.10 -3.51 2.60
C GLU A 58 -11.57 -3.84 2.87
N GLU A 59 -12.17 -4.61 1.96
CA GLU A 59 -13.58 -4.99 2.05
C GLU A 59 -13.90 -5.91 3.24
N GLU A 60 -12.91 -6.65 3.76
CA GLU A 60 -13.14 -7.55 4.91
C GLU A 60 -13.41 -6.80 6.21
N ILE A 61 -12.91 -5.57 6.34
CA ILE A 61 -13.00 -4.78 7.58
C ILE A 61 -13.56 -3.36 7.35
N ASP A 62 -14.11 -3.07 6.16
CA ASP A 62 -14.59 -1.74 5.73
C ASP A 62 -13.56 -0.63 6.03
N PHE A 63 -12.28 -0.94 5.84
CA PHE A 63 -11.18 -0.03 6.12
C PHE A 63 -10.78 0.71 4.86
N LYS A 64 -10.63 2.03 4.98
CA LYS A 64 -10.11 2.89 3.92
C LYS A 64 -9.08 3.84 4.53
N ASP A 65 -7.92 3.90 3.91
CA ASP A 65 -6.85 4.77 4.39
C ASP A 65 -6.03 5.33 3.24
N THR A 66 -5.58 6.58 3.40
CA THR A 66 -4.76 7.27 2.41
C THR A 66 -3.30 7.13 2.82
N ILE A 67 -2.53 6.39 2.05
CA ILE A 67 -1.12 6.13 2.35
C ILE A 67 -0.22 7.25 1.84
N PHE A 68 -0.47 7.71 0.61
CA PHE A 68 0.33 8.75 -0.03
C PHE A 68 -0.56 9.84 -0.59
N GLU A 69 -0.08 11.08 -0.53
CA GLU A 69 -0.83 12.25 -0.98
C GLU A 69 0.11 13.29 -1.61
N GLY A 70 -0.16 13.66 -2.86
CA GLY A 70 0.58 14.68 -3.60
C GLY A 70 2.02 14.29 -3.97
N ILE A 71 2.41 13.03 -3.78
CA ILE A 71 3.74 12.52 -4.12
C ILE A 71 3.64 11.16 -4.80
N ILE A 72 4.61 10.87 -5.66
CA ILE A 72 4.79 9.55 -6.27
C ILE A 72 5.94 8.86 -5.50
N PRO A 73 5.65 7.89 -4.62
CA PRO A 73 6.68 7.15 -3.90
C PRO A 73 7.60 6.36 -4.85
N GLU A 74 8.77 6.01 -4.33
CA GLU A 74 9.71 5.14 -5.04
C GLU A 74 9.24 3.68 -5.03
N ASP A 75 9.70 2.90 -6.01
CA ASP A 75 9.27 1.50 -6.17
C ASP A 75 9.65 0.66 -4.94
N SER A 76 10.79 0.96 -4.31
CA SER A 76 11.25 0.31 -3.07
C SER A 76 10.35 0.61 -1.87
N GLU A 77 9.78 1.81 -1.78
CA GLU A 77 8.85 2.18 -0.71
C GLU A 77 7.51 1.46 -0.89
N LEU A 78 6.97 1.46 -2.12
CA LEU A 78 5.76 0.72 -2.47
C LEU A 78 5.92 -0.78 -2.16
N LYS A 79 7.04 -1.38 -2.55
CA LYS A 79 7.34 -2.79 -2.24
C LYS A 79 7.34 -3.05 -0.75
N SER A 80 8.09 -2.25 0.01
CA SER A 80 8.21 -2.41 1.46
C SER A 80 6.86 -2.27 2.15
N MET A 81 6.02 -1.35 1.68
CA MET A 81 4.66 -1.16 2.18
C MET A 81 3.78 -2.38 1.87
N PHE A 82 3.69 -2.83 0.61
CA PHE A 82 2.87 -3.99 0.25
C PHE A 82 3.33 -5.27 0.94
N ILE A 83 4.64 -5.47 1.10
CA ILE A 83 5.21 -6.57 1.87
C ILE A 83 4.81 -6.46 3.35
N SER A 84 4.79 -5.25 3.93
CA SER A 84 4.38 -5.08 5.33
C SER A 84 2.89 -5.36 5.54
N ILE A 85 2.06 -4.97 4.57
CA ILE A 85 0.61 -5.16 4.61
C ILE A 85 0.24 -6.63 4.38
N ILE A 86 0.84 -7.28 3.38
CA ILE A 86 0.49 -8.66 2.98
C ILE A 86 1.32 -9.69 3.76
N GLY A 87 2.63 -9.46 3.90
CA GLY A 87 3.58 -10.35 4.59
C GLY A 87 3.64 -10.16 6.11
N GLY A 88 2.90 -9.19 6.66
CA GLY A 88 2.72 -9.01 8.10
C GLY A 88 1.73 -10.00 8.74
N GLY A 89 0.98 -10.76 7.94
CA GLY A 89 0.06 -11.80 8.40
C GLY A 89 0.72 -13.18 8.38
N ASP A 90 1.30 -13.59 9.50
CA ASP A 90 1.61 -15.00 9.84
C ASP A 90 2.26 -15.87 8.75
N SER A 91 3.55 -15.69 8.48
CA SER A 91 4.57 -16.77 8.43
C SER A 91 5.92 -16.30 7.88
N ALA A 92 6.95 -16.42 8.73
CA ALA A 92 8.40 -16.49 8.43
C ALA A 92 9.13 -15.20 7.97
N GLY A 93 9.81 -14.53 8.90
CA GLY A 93 11.07 -13.82 8.55
C GLY A 93 11.38 -12.49 9.24
N GLY A 94 10.46 -11.90 10.00
CA GLY A 94 10.70 -10.67 10.76
C GLY A 94 11.39 -10.89 12.11
N CYS A 95 12.53 -11.57 12.13
CA CYS A 95 13.45 -11.57 13.28
C CYS A 95 14.87 -11.51 12.74
N ALA A 96 15.42 -10.30 12.62
CA ALA A 96 16.80 -10.12 13.03
C ALA A 96 16.75 -9.84 14.55
N PRO A 97 17.20 -10.76 15.42
CA PRO A 97 17.52 -10.41 16.79
C PRO A 97 19.03 -10.18 16.87
N GLU A 98 19.48 -8.96 16.60
CA GLU A 98 20.44 -8.40 17.53
C GLU A 98 19.67 -8.14 18.83
N GLY A 99 19.69 -9.11 19.73
CA GLY A 99 19.30 -8.92 21.13
C GLY A 99 17.82 -9.09 21.47
N CYS A 100 17.27 -10.30 21.30
CA CYS A 100 16.26 -10.77 22.24
C CYS A 100 16.99 -11.60 23.32
N GLY A 101 17.49 -10.92 24.34
CA GLY A 101 18.00 -11.56 25.53
C GLY A 101 16.84 -12.15 26.33
N SER A 102 16.77 -13.48 26.40
CA SER A 102 16.37 -14.25 27.59
C SER A 102 16.39 -15.76 27.31
N GLY A 103 17.60 -16.31 27.17
CA GLY A 103 18.02 -17.60 27.72
C GLY A 103 19.42 -17.34 28.28
N CYS A 104 19.68 -17.22 29.58
CA CYS A 104 19.29 -18.10 30.69
C CYS A 104 19.54 -19.59 30.37
N SER A 105 20.83 -19.91 30.43
CA SER A 105 21.46 -21.17 30.79
C SER A 105 21.32 -22.34 29.80
N CYS A 106 22.34 -22.51 28.95
CA CYS A 106 23.28 -23.65 28.90
C CYS A 106 24.27 -23.45 27.74
#